data_AF-A0A9P4GKI5-F1
#
_entry.id   AF-A0A9P4GKI5-F1
#
_cell.length_a   1.000
_cell.length_b   1.000
_cell.length_c   1.000
_cell.angle_alpha   90.00
_cell.angle_beta   90.00
_cell.angle_gamma   90.00
#
_symmetry.space_group_name_H-M   'P 1'
#
loop_
_entity.id
_entity.type
_entity.pdbx_description
1 polymer ?
#
loop_
_entity_poly.entity_id
_entity_poly.type
_entity_poly.pdbx_seq_one_letter_code
_entity_poly.pdbx_strand_id
1 'polypeptide(L)'
;MATTLARRNPVKTQSGSPLLQAPYDIRCAIYSYLIPDQVHVHLREGKISVSECVPNPAVHATDPGLERKEGLPLKDAEWTREDTDTWSTRLRSTWGPHWKCEETMLQAQRDDATMYSTIEALLWTCKKMRADIKEQMIYSTSIIVTSIETIDALLQGAVSTATILCPLEDIRKLEISLRLPRTVFNAFEDQVTGSREERLAWMMPSDSDMTQAATWLRLGPALSRIKGLEELKIWLDHNDDAYWKTVNERTALSALAPLAELPNLDLTINLPRHFEDDIPIPPFVILRRLRQRHHGRNWRPDFPILEEGDCFFEDYNRQELEDLERRMWRRGCPIAFAGSPANTDRSLIRFPS
;
A
#
# COMPACT_ATOMS: atom_id res chain seq x y z
N MET A 1 -24.49 -37.70 49.43
CA MET A 1 -23.73 -36.64 48.74
C MET A 1 -22.59 -37.31 47.99
N ALA A 2 -22.75 -37.53 46.68
CA ALA A 2 -21.73 -38.13 45.83
C ALA A 2 -21.01 -37.01 45.07
N THR A 3 -19.71 -36.89 45.29
CA THR A 3 -18.84 -35.89 44.66
C THR A 3 -18.38 -36.42 43.32
N THR A 4 -18.95 -35.93 42.23
CA THR A 4 -18.54 -36.26 40.86
C THR A 4 -17.18 -35.60 40.57
N LEU A 5 -16.10 -36.37 40.71
CA LEU A 5 -14.76 -35.99 40.24
C LEU A 5 -14.78 -35.89 38.71
N ALA A 6 -14.78 -34.66 38.20
CA ALA A 6 -14.58 -34.38 36.79
C ALA A 6 -13.24 -34.99 36.33
N ARG A 7 -13.31 -36.03 35.49
CA ARG A 7 -12.15 -36.55 34.73
C ARG A 7 -11.55 -35.41 33.94
N ARG A 8 -10.42 -34.87 34.39
CA ARG A 8 -9.55 -34.05 33.55
C ARG A 8 -8.99 -34.97 32.48
N ASN A 9 -9.36 -34.72 31.22
CA ASN A 9 -8.72 -35.39 30.09
C ASN A 9 -7.19 -35.15 30.17
N PRO A 10 -6.36 -36.18 29.98
CA PRO A 10 -4.92 -36.01 29.98
C PRO A 10 -4.54 -35.01 28.88
N VAL A 11 -3.74 -34.01 29.24
CA VAL A 11 -3.14 -33.07 28.29
C VAL A 11 -2.31 -33.89 27.31
N LYS A 12 -2.77 -34.04 26.07
CA LYS A 12 -2.01 -34.72 25.02
C LYS A 12 -0.69 -33.96 24.82
N THR A 13 0.43 -34.63 25.01
CA THR A 13 1.75 -34.04 24.78
C THR A 13 1.91 -33.76 23.28
N GLN A 14 2.56 -32.64 22.92
CA GLN A 14 2.83 -32.27 21.52
C GLN A 14 3.53 -33.41 20.75
N SER A 15 4.32 -34.21 21.48
CA SER A 15 5.07 -35.36 20.99
C SER A 15 4.21 -36.48 20.40
N GLY A 16 2.90 -36.50 20.64
CA GLY A 16 1.98 -37.52 20.11
C GLY A 16 1.28 -37.15 18.79
N SER A 17 1.52 -35.94 18.25
CA SER A 17 0.90 -35.51 16.98
C SER A 17 1.66 -36.10 15.78
N PRO A 18 1.02 -36.87 14.88
CA PRO A 18 1.66 -37.37 13.67
C PRO A 18 2.26 -36.26 12.81
N LEU A 19 1.57 -35.12 12.72
CA LEU A 19 2.06 -33.95 11.99
C LEU A 19 3.38 -33.43 12.60
N LEU A 20 3.46 -33.31 13.92
CA LEU A 20 4.66 -32.79 14.60
C LEU A 20 5.82 -33.80 14.69
N GLN A 21 5.53 -35.08 14.43
CA GLN A 21 6.50 -36.16 14.30
C GLN A 21 7.06 -36.30 12.88
N ALA A 22 6.33 -35.82 11.87
CA ALA A 22 6.80 -35.83 10.48
C ALA A 22 8.12 -35.05 10.33
N PRO A 23 9.01 -35.43 9.39
CA PRO A 23 10.22 -34.68 9.05
C PRO A 23 9.95 -33.19 8.77
N TYR A 24 10.92 -32.33 9.06
CA TYR A 24 10.73 -30.87 9.00
C TYR A 24 10.33 -30.38 7.60
N ASP A 25 11.00 -30.87 6.57
CA ASP A 25 10.71 -30.64 5.16
C ASP A 25 9.26 -31.01 4.78
N ILE A 26 8.75 -32.14 5.28
CA ILE A 26 7.34 -32.52 5.07
C ILE A 26 6.39 -31.54 5.77
N ARG A 27 6.73 -31.09 6.98
CA ARG A 27 5.91 -30.08 7.67
C ARG A 27 5.91 -28.75 6.92
N CYS A 28 7.07 -28.27 6.46
CA CYS A 28 7.19 -27.08 5.63
C CYS A 28 6.37 -27.19 4.34
N ALA A 29 6.45 -28.33 3.65
CA ALA A 29 5.66 -28.58 2.45
C ALA A 29 4.15 -28.59 2.73
N ILE A 30 3.70 -29.04 3.92
CA ILE A 30 2.30 -28.92 4.33
C ILE A 30 1.95 -27.46 4.61
N TYR A 31 2.79 -26.74 5.36
CA TYR A 31 2.54 -25.36 5.73
C TYR A 31 2.53 -24.41 4.53
N SER A 32 3.29 -24.70 3.46
CA SER A 32 3.27 -23.90 2.23
C SER A 32 1.92 -23.92 1.50
N TYR A 33 1.04 -24.89 1.79
CA TYR A 33 -0.34 -24.87 1.28
C TYR A 33 -1.30 -24.07 2.18
N LEU A 34 -0.90 -23.75 3.40
CA LEU A 34 -1.75 -23.08 4.40
C LEU A 34 -1.38 -21.62 4.62
N ILE A 35 -0.11 -21.28 4.45
CA ILE A 35 0.40 -19.93 4.62
C ILE A 35 0.40 -19.24 3.25
N PRO A 36 -0.29 -18.09 3.10
CA PRO A 36 -0.27 -17.35 1.85
C PRO A 36 1.10 -16.69 1.61
N ASP A 37 1.35 -16.37 0.34
CA ASP A 37 2.55 -15.64 -0.08
C ASP A 37 2.60 -14.22 0.47
N GLN A 38 1.45 -13.66 0.86
CA GLN A 38 1.33 -12.29 1.34
C GLN A 38 0.41 -12.23 2.56
N VAL A 39 0.86 -11.49 3.57
CA VAL A 39 0.10 -11.29 4.81
C VAL A 39 0.14 -9.83 5.19
N HIS A 40 -0.93 -9.35 5.79
CA HIS A 40 -0.94 -8.02 6.37
C HIS A 40 -0.65 -8.06 7.87
N VAL A 41 0.07 -7.05 8.33
CA VAL A 41 0.32 -6.78 9.73
C VAL A 41 -0.35 -5.47 10.09
N HIS A 42 -1.20 -5.49 11.12
CA HIS A 42 -2.00 -4.33 11.55
C HIS A 42 -1.93 -4.12 13.05
N LEU A 43 -2.01 -2.88 13.50
CA LEU A 43 -2.24 -2.52 14.89
C LEU A 43 -3.75 -2.43 15.20
N ARG A 44 -4.25 -3.33 16.05
CA ARG A 44 -5.63 -3.35 16.53
C ARG A 44 -5.64 -3.30 18.06
N GLU A 45 -6.28 -2.28 18.63
CA GLU A 45 -6.41 -2.12 20.10
C GLU A 45 -5.05 -2.22 20.84
N GLY A 46 -4.00 -1.63 20.26
CA GLY A 46 -2.65 -1.66 20.82
C GLY A 46 -1.93 -3.01 20.68
N LYS A 47 -2.50 -3.97 19.95
CA LYS A 47 -1.89 -5.27 19.66
C LYS A 47 -1.65 -5.40 18.17
N ILE A 48 -0.55 -6.04 17.80
CA ILE A 48 -0.37 -6.45 16.41
C ILE A 48 -1.35 -7.61 16.15
N SER A 49 -1.94 -7.64 14.96
CA SER A 49 -2.74 -8.74 14.38
C SER A 49 -2.20 -9.11 12.99
N VAL A 50 -2.38 -10.37 12.56
CA VAL A 50 -2.03 -10.79 11.18
C VAL A 50 -3.27 -11.27 10.44
N SER A 51 -3.46 -10.77 9.22
CA SER A 51 -4.49 -11.27 8.31
C SER A 51 -3.88 -11.73 6.99
N GLU A 52 -4.55 -12.65 6.31
CA GLU A 52 -4.17 -13.08 4.97
C GLU A 52 -4.43 -11.95 3.97
N CYS A 53 -3.57 -11.79 2.96
CA CYS A 53 -3.83 -10.90 1.84
C CYS A 53 -4.86 -11.52 0.91
N VAL A 54 -5.89 -10.76 0.54
CA VAL A 54 -6.89 -11.18 -0.43
C VAL A 54 -6.33 -10.96 -1.83
N PRO A 55 -6.32 -11.98 -2.72
CA PRO A 55 -5.88 -11.81 -4.09
C PRO A 55 -6.62 -10.67 -4.79
N ASN A 56 -5.86 -9.72 -5.32
CA ASN A 56 -6.37 -8.62 -6.13
C ASN A 56 -6.03 -8.91 -7.61
N PRO A 57 -6.92 -8.61 -8.59
CA PRO A 57 -6.50 -8.50 -9.98
C PRO A 57 -5.18 -7.72 -10.13
N ALA A 58 -4.34 -8.17 -11.06
CA ALA A 58 -3.09 -7.49 -11.37
C ALA A 58 -3.39 -6.04 -11.77
N VAL A 59 -2.99 -5.09 -10.92
CA VAL A 59 -3.16 -3.67 -11.20
C VAL A 59 -2.11 -3.25 -12.22
N HIS A 60 -2.51 -3.11 -13.47
CA HIS A 60 -1.66 -2.54 -14.51
C HIS A 60 -1.28 -1.10 -14.13
N ALA A 61 -0.04 -0.71 -14.45
CA ALA A 61 0.46 0.64 -14.15
C ALA A 61 -0.37 1.75 -14.81
N THR A 62 -1.20 1.42 -15.79
CA THR A 62 -2.08 2.32 -16.55
C THR A 62 -3.55 2.21 -16.15
N ASP A 63 -3.91 1.38 -15.16
CA ASP A 63 -5.30 1.23 -14.72
C ASP A 63 -5.73 2.45 -13.87
N PRO A 64 -6.79 3.19 -14.27
CA PRO A 64 -7.24 4.38 -13.54
C PRO A 64 -8.11 4.08 -12.31
N GLY A 65 -8.09 2.85 -11.79
CA GLY A 65 -8.94 2.43 -10.67
C GLY A 65 -10.17 1.60 -11.11
N LEU A 66 -10.17 1.06 -12.33
CA LEU A 66 -11.27 0.24 -12.85
C LEU A 66 -11.30 -1.15 -12.23
N GLU A 67 -10.15 -1.67 -11.79
CA GLU A 67 -10.05 -2.91 -11.02
C GLU A 67 -10.96 -2.88 -9.77
N ARG A 68 -11.20 -1.68 -9.22
CA ARG A 68 -12.08 -1.50 -8.05
C ARG A 68 -13.57 -1.70 -8.35
N LYS A 69 -13.94 -1.89 -9.61
CA LYS A 69 -15.30 -2.27 -10.01
C LYS A 69 -15.55 -3.77 -9.92
N GLU A 70 -14.59 -4.58 -9.48
CA GLU A 70 -14.75 -6.03 -9.36
C GLU A 70 -16.04 -6.39 -8.59
N GLY A 71 -16.88 -7.23 -9.20
CA GLY A 71 -18.17 -7.65 -8.62
C GLY A 71 -19.32 -6.63 -8.71
N LEU A 72 -19.08 -5.44 -9.26
CA LEU A 72 -20.15 -4.46 -9.55
C LEU A 72 -20.77 -4.68 -10.93
N PRO A 73 -22.00 -4.18 -11.18
CA PRO A 73 -22.64 -4.28 -12.48
C PRO A 73 -21.80 -3.70 -13.63
N LEU A 74 -21.86 -4.36 -14.80
CA LEU A 74 -21.16 -3.94 -16.01
C LEU A 74 -21.59 -2.55 -16.49
N LYS A 75 -20.79 -1.95 -17.39
CA LYS A 75 -20.90 -0.55 -17.86
C LYS A 75 -22.28 -0.20 -18.46
N ASP A 76 -23.03 -1.19 -18.94
CA ASP A 76 -24.35 -1.01 -19.57
C ASP A 76 -25.53 -1.26 -18.63
N ALA A 77 -25.26 -1.64 -17.37
CA ALA A 77 -26.28 -1.79 -16.34
C ALA A 77 -26.45 -0.49 -15.55
N GLU A 78 -27.68 -0.17 -15.17
CA GLU A 78 -27.94 0.96 -14.26
C GLU A 78 -27.33 0.68 -12.89
N TRP A 79 -26.39 1.53 -12.48
CA TRP A 79 -25.79 1.45 -11.16
C TRP A 79 -26.77 1.94 -10.10
N THR A 80 -26.94 1.14 -9.05
CA THR A 80 -27.66 1.59 -7.87
C THR A 80 -26.82 2.61 -7.09
N ARG A 81 -27.47 3.28 -6.12
CA ARG A 81 -26.76 4.12 -5.16
C ARG A 81 -25.72 3.32 -4.35
N GLU A 82 -26.03 2.09 -4.02
CA GLU A 82 -25.16 1.20 -3.24
C GLU A 82 -23.92 0.78 -4.04
N ASP A 83 -24.06 0.49 -5.33
CA ASP A 83 -22.92 0.20 -6.22
C ASP A 83 -21.96 1.40 -6.30
N THR A 84 -22.54 2.59 -6.45
CA THR A 84 -21.79 3.85 -6.49
C THR A 84 -21.05 4.11 -5.17
N ASP A 85 -21.71 3.87 -4.03
CA ASP A 85 -21.11 4.06 -2.72
C ASP A 85 -20.02 3.03 -2.41
N THR A 86 -20.21 1.78 -2.86
CA THR A 86 -19.21 0.71 -2.79
C THR A 86 -17.97 1.08 -3.59
N TRP A 87 -18.13 1.40 -4.89
CA TRP A 87 -17.01 1.80 -5.73
C TRP A 87 -16.29 3.03 -5.18
N SER A 88 -17.05 4.04 -4.77
CA SER A 88 -16.52 5.26 -4.19
C SER A 88 -15.74 5.00 -2.89
N THR A 89 -16.12 3.99 -2.10
CA THR A 89 -15.41 3.60 -0.88
C THR A 89 -14.12 2.89 -1.22
N ARG A 90 -14.14 1.95 -2.16
CA ARG A 90 -12.93 1.26 -2.67
C ARG A 90 -11.92 2.24 -3.23
N LEU A 91 -12.39 3.25 -3.97
CA LEU A 91 -11.53 4.32 -4.49
C LEU A 91 -10.87 5.11 -3.36
N ARG A 92 -11.57 5.37 -2.26
CA ARG A 92 -11.01 6.09 -1.09
C ARG A 92 -10.19 5.21 -0.14
N SER A 93 -9.98 3.94 -0.49
CA SER A 93 -9.17 3.01 0.29
C SER A 93 -7.84 3.65 0.71
N THR A 94 -7.52 3.54 1.99
CA THR A 94 -6.25 4.01 2.56
C THR A 94 -5.14 2.98 2.33
N TRP A 95 -5.50 1.74 2.00
CA TRP A 95 -4.59 0.64 1.74
C TRP A 95 -4.10 0.57 0.29
N GLY A 96 -4.56 1.50 -0.56
CA GLY A 96 -4.05 1.67 -1.92
C GLY A 96 -4.34 0.47 -2.83
N PRO A 97 -3.32 -0.25 -3.33
CA PRO A 97 -3.50 -1.48 -4.09
C PRO A 97 -4.13 -2.62 -3.27
N HIS A 98 -4.17 -2.54 -1.94
CA HIS A 98 -4.75 -3.58 -1.07
C HIS A 98 -6.19 -3.25 -0.63
N TRP A 99 -6.93 -2.51 -1.46
CA TRP A 99 -8.29 -2.04 -1.15
C TRP A 99 -9.27 -3.16 -0.80
N LYS A 100 -9.12 -4.34 -1.40
CA LYS A 100 -9.98 -5.50 -1.15
C LYS A 100 -9.77 -6.09 0.24
N CYS A 101 -8.53 -6.06 0.72
CA CYS A 101 -8.18 -6.47 2.07
C CYS A 101 -8.77 -5.50 3.11
N GLU A 102 -8.74 -4.19 2.82
CA GLU A 102 -9.40 -3.17 3.65
C GLU A 102 -10.92 -3.39 3.69
N GLU A 103 -11.54 -3.61 2.53
CA GLU A 103 -12.97 -3.90 2.42
C GLU A 103 -13.36 -5.14 3.23
N THR A 104 -12.61 -6.23 3.10
CA THR A 104 -12.82 -7.48 3.84
C THR A 104 -12.70 -7.26 5.35
N MET A 105 -11.67 -6.51 5.77
CA MET A 105 -11.46 -6.19 7.18
C MET A 105 -12.61 -5.33 7.74
N LEU A 106 -13.04 -4.29 7.01
CA LEU A 106 -14.14 -3.42 7.40
C LEU A 106 -15.46 -4.20 7.48
N GLN A 107 -15.69 -5.15 6.56
CA GLN A 107 -16.87 -6.01 6.59
C GLN A 107 -16.86 -6.91 7.83
N ALA A 108 -15.74 -7.57 8.13
CA ALA A 108 -15.61 -8.40 9.33
C ALA A 108 -15.84 -7.61 10.62
N GLN A 109 -15.39 -6.34 10.68
CA GLN A 109 -15.67 -5.45 11.81
C GLN A 109 -17.16 -5.11 11.95
N ARG A 110 -17.87 -4.89 10.83
CA ARG A 110 -19.31 -4.60 10.85
C ARG A 110 -20.14 -5.80 11.30
N ASP A 111 -19.74 -6.99 10.91
CA ASP A 111 -20.44 -8.24 11.23
C ASP A 111 -20.14 -8.74 12.65
N ASP A 112 -19.35 -7.99 13.44
CA ASP A 112 -18.79 -8.40 14.74
C ASP A 112 -18.13 -9.80 14.67
N ALA A 113 -17.65 -10.15 13.47
CA ALA A 113 -17.05 -11.43 13.20
C ALA A 113 -15.61 -11.40 13.69
N THR A 114 -15.27 -12.35 14.56
CA THR A 114 -13.87 -12.58 14.92
C THR A 114 -13.17 -13.19 13.70
N MET A 115 -12.50 -12.33 12.93
CA MET A 115 -11.69 -12.75 11.80
C MET A 115 -10.40 -13.38 12.31
N TYR A 116 -10.46 -14.64 12.73
CA TYR A 116 -9.26 -15.43 12.98
C TYR A 116 -8.68 -15.82 11.63
N SER A 117 -7.49 -15.31 11.31
CA SER A 117 -6.77 -15.78 10.13
C SER A 117 -6.30 -17.22 10.35
N THR A 118 -6.17 -18.01 9.28
CA THR A 118 -5.61 -19.37 9.37
C THR A 118 -4.23 -19.32 10.03
N ILE A 119 -3.47 -18.27 9.72
CA ILE A 119 -2.15 -18.01 10.29
C ILE A 119 -2.21 -17.82 11.79
N GLU A 120 -3.11 -16.98 12.30
CA GLU A 120 -3.27 -16.80 13.74
C GLU A 120 -3.64 -18.13 14.41
N ALA A 121 -4.58 -18.89 13.85
CA ALA A 121 -4.93 -20.20 14.38
C ALA A 121 -3.72 -21.16 14.44
N LEU A 122 -2.89 -21.19 13.40
CA LEU A 122 -1.66 -22.00 13.36
C LEU A 122 -0.65 -21.55 14.43
N LEU A 123 -0.49 -20.25 14.65
CA LEU A 123 0.43 -19.70 15.66
C LEU A 123 0.01 -19.96 17.10
N TRP A 124 -1.30 -20.04 17.34
CA TRP A 124 -1.87 -20.32 18.65
C TRP A 124 -2.01 -21.82 18.95
N THR A 125 -1.80 -22.68 17.96
CA THR A 125 -1.99 -24.14 18.11
C THR A 125 -1.03 -24.76 19.13
N CYS A 126 0.29 -24.67 18.90
CA CYS A 126 1.29 -25.17 19.84
C CYS A 126 2.68 -24.56 19.60
N LYS A 127 3.59 -24.67 20.59
CA LYS A 127 4.93 -24.05 20.52
C LYS A 127 5.74 -24.50 19.30
N LYS A 128 5.71 -25.80 18.97
CA LYS A 128 6.46 -26.34 17.83
C LYS A 128 5.91 -25.84 16.50
N MET A 129 4.59 -25.94 16.29
CA MET A 129 3.95 -25.40 15.10
C MET A 129 4.19 -23.89 14.98
N ARG A 130 4.05 -23.14 16.08
CA ARG A 130 4.37 -21.71 16.09
C ARG A 130 5.79 -21.42 15.61
N ALA A 131 6.79 -22.20 16.03
CA ALA A 131 8.17 -22.03 15.58
C ALA A 131 8.32 -22.35 14.07
N ASP A 132 7.78 -23.48 13.62
CA ASP A 132 7.84 -23.86 12.20
C ASP A 132 7.14 -22.82 11.29
N ILE A 133 5.96 -22.33 11.69
CA ILE A 133 5.19 -21.33 10.93
C ILE A 133 5.91 -19.98 10.88
N LYS A 134 6.51 -19.55 12.00
CA LYS A 134 7.34 -18.34 12.04
C LYS A 134 8.48 -18.43 11.04
N GLU A 135 9.21 -19.54 11.07
CA GLU A 135 10.33 -19.78 10.17
C GLU A 135 9.87 -19.76 8.71
N GLN A 136 8.81 -20.49 8.38
CA GLN A 136 8.24 -20.49 7.04
C GLN A 136 7.86 -19.08 6.56
N MET A 137 7.18 -18.29 7.40
CA MET A 137 6.78 -16.92 7.05
C MET A 137 7.97 -16.00 6.81
N ILE A 138 9.05 -16.12 7.57
CA ILE A 138 10.29 -15.34 7.35
C ILE A 138 10.82 -15.55 5.93
N TYR A 139 10.82 -16.79 5.45
CA TYR A 139 11.46 -17.14 4.19
C TYR A 139 10.56 -16.98 2.96
N SER A 140 9.26 -17.32 3.05
CA SER A 140 8.39 -17.37 1.89
C SER A 140 7.41 -16.20 1.76
N THR A 141 7.07 -15.55 2.86
CA THR A 141 5.92 -14.62 2.90
C THR A 141 6.36 -13.17 2.86
N SER A 142 5.66 -12.36 2.05
CA SER A 142 5.79 -10.91 2.07
C SER A 142 4.86 -10.30 3.12
N ILE A 143 5.43 -9.47 3.98
CA ILE A 143 4.69 -8.76 5.03
C ILE A 143 4.25 -7.41 4.48
N ILE A 144 2.95 -7.13 4.52
CA ILE A 144 2.36 -5.88 4.06
C ILE A 144 1.94 -5.03 5.26
N VAL A 145 2.36 -3.78 5.28
CA VAL A 145 1.96 -2.79 6.29
C VAL A 145 1.27 -1.62 5.58
N THR A 146 0.04 -1.33 6.00
CA THR A 146 -0.83 -0.34 5.32
C THR A 146 -1.14 0.91 6.14
N SER A 147 -0.59 1.02 7.35
CA SER A 147 -0.79 2.19 8.22
C SER A 147 0.50 2.61 8.91
N ILE A 148 0.68 3.93 9.04
CA ILE A 148 1.88 4.52 9.62
C ILE A 148 1.93 4.30 11.13
N GLU A 149 0.78 4.16 11.80
CA GLU A 149 0.66 3.80 13.20
C GLU A 149 1.18 2.39 13.46
N THR A 150 0.90 1.46 12.54
CA THR A 150 1.45 0.10 12.63
C THR A 150 2.96 0.11 12.43
N ILE A 151 3.47 0.91 11.48
CA ILE A 151 4.91 1.12 11.30
C ILE A 151 5.52 1.64 12.60
N ASP A 152 5.01 2.72 13.17
CA ASP A 152 5.54 3.31 14.40
C ASP A 152 5.58 2.30 15.55
N ALA A 153 4.48 1.56 15.74
CA ALA A 153 4.38 0.53 16.76
C ALA A 153 5.42 -0.59 16.59
N LEU A 154 5.69 -0.99 15.34
CA LEU A 154 6.74 -1.96 15.00
C LEU A 154 8.13 -1.37 15.26
N LEU A 155 8.38 -0.12 14.86
CA LEU A 155 9.67 0.55 15.02
C LEU A 155 10.04 0.80 16.49
N GLN A 156 9.06 1.10 17.34
CA GLN A 156 9.30 1.36 18.77
C GLN A 156 9.53 0.08 19.57
N GLY A 157 9.20 -1.10 19.02
CA GLY A 157 9.17 -2.34 19.79
C GLY A 157 8.19 -2.29 20.97
N ALA A 158 7.29 -1.30 21.00
CA ALA A 158 6.40 -1.00 22.11
C ALA A 158 5.26 -2.02 22.25
N VAL A 159 4.99 -2.78 21.19
CA VAL A 159 3.98 -3.83 21.23
C VAL A 159 4.62 -5.12 21.72
N SER A 160 4.00 -5.73 22.73
CA SER A 160 4.38 -7.05 23.21
C SER A 160 4.35 -8.05 22.04
N THR A 161 5.52 -8.31 21.48
CA THR A 161 5.79 -9.31 20.42
C THR A 161 5.40 -10.73 20.85
N ALA A 162 4.97 -10.91 22.10
CA ALA A 162 4.32 -12.10 22.61
C ALA A 162 3.17 -12.58 21.72
N THR A 163 2.52 -11.67 20.98
CA THR A 163 1.33 -11.98 20.17
C THR A 163 1.66 -12.33 18.71
N ILE A 164 2.70 -11.76 18.06
CA ILE A 164 3.00 -12.04 16.63
C ILE A 164 4.48 -12.30 16.27
N LEU A 165 4.56 -13.24 15.32
CA LEU A 165 5.58 -13.90 14.49
C LEU A 165 7.06 -13.52 14.54
N CYS A 166 7.52 -12.34 14.13
CA CYS A 166 8.96 -12.12 13.91
C CYS A 166 9.38 -10.75 14.44
N PRO A 167 10.54 -10.62 15.11
CA PRO A 167 11.22 -9.34 15.18
C PRO A 167 11.29 -8.74 13.78
N LEU A 168 11.10 -7.42 13.65
CA LEU A 168 11.35 -6.71 12.39
C LEU A 168 12.70 -7.11 11.77
N GLU A 169 13.68 -7.44 12.63
CA GLU A 169 15.04 -7.85 12.30
C GLU A 169 15.14 -9.10 11.39
N ASP A 170 14.14 -9.97 11.42
CA ASP A 170 14.12 -11.23 10.65
C ASP A 170 13.28 -11.13 9.36
N ILE A 171 12.66 -9.99 9.07
CA ILE A 171 11.82 -9.82 7.88
C ILE A 171 12.70 -9.77 6.63
N ARG A 172 12.37 -10.62 5.64
CA ARG A 172 13.05 -10.64 4.34
C ARG A 172 12.34 -9.85 3.26
N LYS A 173 11.00 -9.89 3.24
CA LYS A 173 10.17 -9.25 2.23
C LYS A 173 9.14 -8.35 2.90
N LEU A 174 9.23 -7.05 2.63
CA LEU A 174 8.36 -6.05 3.22
C LEU A 174 7.71 -5.20 2.12
N GLU A 175 6.41 -5.02 2.22
CA GLU A 175 5.66 -4.08 1.43
C GLU A 175 5.01 -3.03 2.35
N ILE A 176 5.22 -1.76 2.04
CA ILE A 176 4.62 -0.64 2.74
C ILE A 176 3.71 0.08 1.74
N SER A 177 2.41 0.09 2.00
CA SER A 177 1.42 0.76 1.13
C SER A 177 0.69 1.83 1.93
N LEU A 178 1.04 3.10 1.72
CA LEU A 178 0.50 4.22 2.47
C LEU A 178 -0.22 5.21 1.57
N ARG A 179 -1.45 5.55 1.94
CA ARG A 179 -2.16 6.71 1.42
C ARG A 179 -2.39 7.73 2.52
N LEU A 180 -1.53 8.73 2.59
CA LEU A 180 -1.49 9.69 3.71
C LEU A 180 -2.30 10.96 3.40
N PRO A 181 -2.72 11.74 4.41
CA PRO A 181 -3.20 13.09 4.18
C PRO A 181 -2.13 13.95 3.48
N ARG A 182 -2.54 14.81 2.55
CA ARG A 182 -1.61 15.72 1.85
C ARG A 182 -0.84 16.62 2.83
N THR A 183 -1.46 17.00 3.94
CA THR A 183 -0.82 17.80 5.01
C THR A 183 0.40 17.11 5.62
N VAL A 184 0.46 15.77 5.62
CA VAL A 184 1.63 15.01 6.09
C VAL A 184 2.82 15.20 5.14
N PHE A 185 2.58 15.31 3.82
CA PHE A 185 3.65 15.57 2.86
C PHE A 185 4.24 16.98 3.03
N ASN A 186 3.39 17.99 3.25
CA ASN A 186 3.84 19.33 3.58
C ASN A 186 4.68 19.33 4.87
N ALA A 187 4.25 18.57 5.88
CA ALA A 187 4.99 18.41 7.13
C ALA A 187 6.37 17.74 6.94
N PHE A 188 6.59 16.94 5.88
CA PHE A 188 7.93 16.46 5.53
C PHE A 188 8.83 17.62 5.13
N GLU A 189 8.34 18.53 4.29
CA GLU A 189 9.09 19.68 3.80
C GLU A 189 9.47 20.60 4.96
N ASP A 190 8.52 20.94 5.82
CA ASP A 190 8.76 21.80 6.98
C ASP A 190 9.80 21.22 7.96
N GLN A 191 9.87 19.90 8.09
CA GLN A 191 10.85 19.23 8.94
C GLN A 191 12.26 19.18 8.31
N VAL A 192 12.35 19.15 6.97
CA VAL A 192 13.62 19.07 6.25
C VAL A 192 14.20 20.46 5.94
N THR A 193 13.37 21.43 5.56
CA THR A 193 13.81 22.75 5.07
C THR A 193 13.52 23.91 6.02
N GLY A 194 12.65 23.74 7.01
CA GLY A 194 12.12 24.86 7.79
C GLY A 194 13.11 25.51 8.77
N SER A 195 13.38 26.81 8.58
CA SER A 195 13.79 27.71 9.66
C SER A 195 12.65 27.88 10.67
N ARG A 196 12.97 28.16 11.94
CA ARG A 196 11.97 28.21 13.03
C ARG A 196 10.89 29.28 12.81
N GLU A 197 11.18 30.35 12.07
CA GLU A 197 10.27 31.45 11.78
C GLU A 197 9.26 31.18 10.65
N GLU A 198 9.54 30.30 9.68
CA GLU A 198 8.66 30.02 8.52
C GLU A 198 7.50 29.07 8.85
N ARG A 199 7.57 28.37 9.99
CA ARG A 199 6.57 27.42 10.47
C ARG A 199 5.19 28.03 10.78
N LEU A 200 5.00 29.33 10.64
CA LEU A 200 3.81 30.05 11.15
C LEU A 200 2.83 30.54 10.08
N ALA A 201 3.09 30.39 8.78
CA ALA A 201 2.34 31.19 7.80
C ALA A 201 1.06 30.55 7.24
N TRP A 202 1.01 29.28 6.82
CA TRP A 202 -0.21 28.74 6.20
C TRP A 202 -0.39 27.22 6.44
N MET A 203 -1.52 26.85 7.05
CA MET A 203 -1.92 25.46 7.40
C MET A 203 -0.94 24.74 8.34
N MET A 204 -0.94 25.10 9.63
CA MET A 204 -0.26 24.29 10.65
C MET A 204 -0.71 22.82 10.53
N PRO A 205 0.20 21.87 10.28
CA PRO A 205 -0.15 20.46 10.30
C PRO A 205 -0.72 20.11 11.67
N SER A 206 -1.69 19.19 11.72
CA SER A 206 -2.16 18.71 13.02
C SER A 206 -1.02 18.02 13.79
N ASP A 207 -1.10 17.95 15.12
CA ASP A 207 -0.11 17.18 15.92
C ASP A 207 -0.02 15.72 15.43
N SER A 208 -1.14 15.17 14.94
CA SER A 208 -1.19 13.87 14.29
C SER A 208 -0.35 13.83 13.01
N ASP A 209 -0.52 14.81 12.11
CA ASP A 209 0.22 14.86 10.85
C ASP A 209 1.72 14.99 11.07
N MET A 210 2.14 15.81 12.04
CA MET A 210 3.55 15.93 12.44
C MET A 210 4.11 14.62 12.98
N THR A 211 3.31 13.88 13.76
CA THR A 211 3.70 12.57 14.31
C THR A 211 3.85 11.52 13.22
N GLN A 212 2.92 11.49 12.26
CA GLN A 212 3.02 10.63 11.08
C GLN A 212 4.26 11.01 10.26
N ALA A 213 4.50 12.30 10.07
CA ALA A 213 5.66 12.79 9.34
C ALA A 213 6.99 12.37 10.00
N ALA A 214 7.11 12.57 11.31
CA ALA A 214 8.27 12.15 12.09
C ALA A 214 8.47 10.62 12.08
N THR A 215 7.39 9.84 12.02
CA THR A 215 7.46 8.38 11.89
C THR A 215 8.04 7.97 10.55
N TRP A 216 7.57 8.58 9.46
CA TRP A 216 8.10 8.33 8.12
C TRP A 216 9.59 8.67 8.03
N LEU A 217 10.03 9.82 8.57
CA LEU A 217 11.44 10.22 8.54
C LEU A 217 12.35 9.26 9.31
N ARG A 218 11.82 8.55 10.33
CA ARG A 218 12.56 7.51 11.08
C ARG A 218 12.60 6.16 10.36
N LEU A 219 11.78 5.97 9.32
CA LEU A 219 11.60 4.68 8.67
C LEU A 219 12.88 4.15 8.03
N GLY A 220 13.55 4.94 7.19
CA GLY A 220 14.74 4.48 6.47
C GLY A 220 15.87 4.02 7.39
N PRO A 221 16.31 4.83 8.37
CA PRO A 221 17.30 4.40 9.35
C PRO A 221 16.87 3.17 10.17
N ALA A 222 15.58 2.98 10.40
CA ALA A 222 15.10 1.82 11.14
C ALA A 222 15.11 0.55 10.28
N LEU A 223 14.65 0.63 9.03
CA LEU A 223 14.66 -0.48 8.08
C LEU A 223 16.09 -0.87 7.69
N SER A 224 17.05 0.06 7.63
CA SER A 224 18.45 -0.26 7.29
C SER A 224 19.16 -1.11 8.35
N ARG A 225 18.58 -1.23 9.56
CA ARG A 225 19.08 -2.11 10.62
C ARG A 225 18.57 -3.56 10.46
N ILE A 226 17.59 -3.80 9.61
CA ILE A 226 17.06 -5.14 9.34
C ILE A 226 18.02 -5.84 8.38
N LYS A 227 18.95 -6.62 8.95
CA LYS A 227 20.01 -7.29 8.17
C LYS A 227 19.48 -8.33 7.19
N GLY A 228 18.31 -8.89 7.47
CA GLY A 228 17.68 -9.91 6.63
C GLY A 228 16.82 -9.35 5.50
N LEU A 229 16.62 -8.04 5.40
CA LEU A 229 15.71 -7.46 4.42
C LEU A 229 16.31 -7.57 3.01
N GLU A 230 15.67 -8.38 2.17
CA GLU A 230 16.07 -8.70 0.80
C GLU A 230 15.21 -7.94 -0.22
N GLU A 231 13.93 -7.70 0.08
CA GLU A 231 12.99 -7.03 -0.81
C GLU A 231 12.16 -6.01 -0.04
N LEU A 232 12.13 -4.76 -0.54
CA LEU A 232 11.31 -3.68 -0.01
C LEU A 232 10.52 -3.00 -1.12
N LYS A 233 9.19 -3.13 -1.06
CA LYS A 233 8.25 -2.42 -1.93
C LYS A 233 7.58 -1.31 -1.16
N ILE A 234 7.66 -0.09 -1.68
CA ILE A 234 6.98 1.06 -1.10
C ILE A 234 5.98 1.58 -2.13
N TRP A 235 4.73 1.76 -1.70
CA TRP A 235 3.69 2.44 -2.45
C TRP A 235 3.24 3.64 -1.62
N LEU A 236 3.33 4.83 -2.22
CA LEU A 236 3.04 6.09 -1.53
C LEU A 236 2.13 6.95 -2.38
N ASP A 237 1.01 7.37 -1.80
CA ASP A 237 0.03 8.28 -2.41
C ASP A 237 -0.57 9.19 -1.32
N HIS A 238 -1.39 10.16 -1.71
CA HIS A 238 -2.22 10.94 -0.80
C HIS A 238 -3.72 10.74 -1.04
N ASN A 239 -4.52 11.02 -0.01
CA ASN A 239 -5.99 10.83 -0.05
C ASN A 239 -6.77 12.07 -0.55
N ASP A 240 -6.09 13.20 -0.75
CA ASP A 240 -6.66 14.46 -1.28
C ASP A 240 -6.99 14.36 -2.79
N ASP A 241 -7.91 15.19 -3.28
CA ASP A 241 -8.28 15.28 -4.70
C ASP A 241 -7.38 16.22 -5.53
N ALA A 242 -6.39 16.82 -4.86
CA ALA A 242 -5.32 17.59 -5.48
C ALA A 242 -4.43 16.71 -6.37
N TYR A 243 -3.71 17.37 -7.28
CA TYR A 243 -2.74 16.73 -8.15
C TYR A 243 -1.50 16.27 -7.39
N TRP A 244 -1.02 15.05 -7.68
CA TRP A 244 0.21 14.53 -7.06
C TRP A 244 1.45 15.44 -7.24
N LYS A 245 1.52 16.21 -8.34
CA LYS A 245 2.61 17.17 -8.60
C LYS A 245 2.86 18.19 -7.47
N THR A 246 1.90 18.38 -6.56
CA THR A 246 2.06 19.30 -5.43
C THR A 246 2.91 18.72 -4.31
N VAL A 247 3.26 17.43 -4.37
CA VAL A 247 4.12 16.76 -3.41
C VAL A 247 5.59 16.91 -3.81
N ASN A 248 6.44 17.39 -2.91
CA ASN A 248 7.88 17.31 -3.08
C ASN A 248 8.39 15.88 -2.85
N GLU A 249 8.40 15.09 -3.93
CA GLU A 249 8.82 13.68 -3.88
C GLU A 249 10.24 13.52 -3.35
N ARG A 250 11.16 14.44 -3.68
CA ARG A 250 12.55 14.37 -3.22
C ARG A 250 12.61 14.45 -1.70
N THR A 251 11.85 15.35 -1.09
CA THR A 251 11.76 15.45 0.37
C THR A 251 11.16 14.17 0.95
N ALA A 252 10.03 13.69 0.40
CA ALA A 252 9.37 12.48 0.88
C ALA A 252 10.29 11.25 0.82
N LEU A 253 11.07 11.10 -0.26
CA LEU A 253 11.98 9.98 -0.45
C LEU A 253 13.33 10.13 0.27
N SER A 254 13.69 11.34 0.71
CA SER A 254 14.98 11.58 1.40
C SER A 254 15.16 10.69 2.64
N ALA A 255 14.07 10.39 3.35
CA ALA A 255 14.05 9.48 4.49
C ALA A 255 14.54 8.06 4.15
N LEU A 256 14.37 7.64 2.90
CA LEU A 256 14.68 6.30 2.42
C LEU A 256 16.08 6.20 1.81
N ALA A 257 16.82 7.31 1.70
CA ALA A 257 18.15 7.32 1.07
C ALA A 257 19.12 6.28 1.66
N PRO A 258 19.16 6.02 2.99
CA PRO A 258 20.04 4.98 3.55
C PRO A 258 19.76 3.57 3.03
N LEU A 259 18.55 3.29 2.53
CA LEU A 259 18.15 1.97 2.06
C LEU A 259 18.67 1.69 0.65
N ALA A 260 18.81 2.72 -0.18
CA ALA A 260 19.30 2.56 -1.53
C ALA A 260 20.81 2.23 -1.59
N GLU A 261 21.53 2.47 -0.51
CA GLU A 261 22.95 2.12 -0.37
C GLU A 261 23.15 0.64 0.04
N LEU A 262 22.08 -0.11 0.30
CA LEU A 262 22.16 -1.51 0.72
C LEU A 262 22.31 -2.41 -0.51
N PRO A 263 23.45 -3.10 -0.70
CA PRO A 263 23.76 -3.80 -1.95
C PRO A 263 22.89 -5.03 -2.21
N ASN A 264 22.26 -5.58 -1.18
CA ASN A 264 21.45 -6.81 -1.26
C ASN A 264 19.95 -6.53 -1.16
N LEU A 265 19.53 -5.27 -1.16
CA LEU A 265 18.14 -4.89 -1.05
C LEU A 265 17.56 -4.57 -2.42
N ASP A 266 16.55 -5.32 -2.85
CA ASP A 266 15.68 -4.94 -3.96
C ASP A 266 14.67 -3.91 -3.48
N LEU A 267 14.98 -2.62 -3.71
CA LEU A 267 14.12 -1.49 -3.35
C LEU A 267 13.31 -1.02 -4.55
N THR A 268 11.99 -1.16 -4.46
CA THR A 268 11.04 -0.65 -5.45
C THR A 268 10.15 0.41 -4.84
N ILE A 269 10.12 1.61 -5.44
CA ILE A 269 9.24 2.71 -5.02
C ILE A 269 8.17 2.93 -6.09
N ASN A 270 6.91 2.90 -5.70
CA ASN A 270 5.76 3.15 -6.57
C ASN A 270 5.14 4.50 -6.19
N LEU A 271 5.16 5.44 -7.13
CA LEU A 271 4.54 6.76 -6.97
C LEU A 271 3.53 7.03 -8.09
N PRO A 272 2.52 7.89 -7.85
CA PRO A 272 1.68 8.43 -8.89
C PRO A 272 2.47 9.10 -10.02
N ARG A 273 1.93 9.00 -11.24
CA ARG A 273 2.42 9.71 -12.44
C ARG A 273 2.16 11.20 -12.36
N HIS A 274 3.10 12.01 -12.85
CA HIS A 274 2.93 13.43 -13.13
C HIS A 274 3.81 13.88 -14.32
N PHE A 275 3.69 15.14 -14.77
CA PHE A 275 4.35 15.64 -16.00
C PHE A 275 5.90 15.68 -15.94
N GLU A 276 6.47 15.50 -14.76
CA GLU A 276 7.92 15.49 -14.49
C GLU A 276 8.46 14.08 -14.24
N ASP A 277 7.71 13.04 -14.62
CA ASP A 277 8.14 11.63 -14.47
C ASP A 277 9.48 11.31 -15.14
N ASP A 278 9.92 12.12 -16.12
CA ASP A 278 11.21 11.98 -16.82
C ASP A 278 12.41 12.43 -15.96
N ILE A 279 12.15 13.15 -14.87
CA ILE A 279 13.20 13.63 -13.98
C ILE A 279 13.56 12.48 -13.03
N PRO A 280 14.77 11.91 -13.13
CA PRO A 280 15.20 10.87 -12.21
C PRO A 280 15.31 11.46 -10.79
N ILE A 281 15.00 10.64 -9.79
CA ILE A 281 15.25 10.95 -8.38
C ILE A 281 16.27 9.94 -7.85
N PRO A 282 17.57 10.14 -8.13
CA PRO A 282 18.60 9.27 -7.58
C PRO A 282 18.56 9.25 -6.05
N PRO A 283 18.89 8.12 -5.41
CA PRO A 283 19.32 6.84 -6.01
C PRO A 283 18.17 5.89 -6.40
N PHE A 284 16.92 6.35 -6.41
CA PHE A 284 15.76 5.46 -6.47
C PHE A 284 15.33 5.11 -7.90
N VAL A 285 14.92 3.85 -8.08
CA VAL A 285 14.13 3.41 -9.23
C VAL A 285 12.65 3.59 -8.88
N ILE A 286 12.02 4.56 -9.53
CA ILE A 286 10.61 4.90 -9.30
C ILE A 286 9.75 4.27 -10.40
N LEU A 287 8.81 3.41 -9.98
CA LEU A 287 7.76 2.88 -10.83
C LEU A 287 6.55 3.83 -10.79
N ARG A 288 6.29 4.48 -11.93
CA ARG A 288 5.22 5.46 -12.07
C ARG A 288 3.88 4.79 -12.40
N ARG A 289 2.87 5.00 -11.57
CA ARG A 289 1.52 4.45 -11.76
C ARG A 289 0.50 5.53 -12.02
N LEU A 290 -0.47 5.22 -12.88
CA LEU A 290 -1.63 6.08 -13.04
C LEU A 290 -2.39 6.13 -11.71
N ARG A 291 -2.62 7.34 -11.21
CA ARG A 291 -3.45 7.55 -10.05
C ARG A 291 -4.93 7.39 -10.43
N GLN A 292 -5.74 7.05 -9.45
CA GLN A 292 -7.18 6.89 -9.64
C GLN A 292 -7.78 8.15 -10.27
N ARG A 293 -8.60 8.02 -11.31
CA ARG A 293 -9.27 9.18 -11.93
C ARG A 293 -10.51 9.63 -11.16
N HIS A 294 -11.00 8.78 -10.27
CA HIS A 294 -12.16 9.03 -9.44
C HIS A 294 -11.72 9.09 -7.98
N HIS A 295 -11.86 10.26 -7.36
CA HIS A 295 -11.69 10.45 -5.92
C HIS A 295 -13.05 10.32 -5.25
N GLY A 296 -13.41 9.07 -4.95
CA GLY A 296 -14.75 8.73 -4.51
C GLY A 296 -15.80 8.99 -5.60
N ARG A 297 -16.68 9.98 -5.39
CA ARG A 297 -17.70 10.37 -6.39
C ARG A 297 -17.22 11.48 -7.34
N ASN A 298 -16.11 12.13 -7.02
CA ASN A 298 -15.58 13.23 -7.82
C ASN A 298 -14.67 12.68 -8.89
N TRP A 299 -14.99 12.92 -10.16
CA TRP A 299 -14.05 12.68 -11.25
C TRP A 299 -13.06 13.83 -11.30
N ARG A 300 -11.78 13.52 -11.11
CA ARG A 300 -10.65 14.45 -11.24
C ARG A 300 -9.43 13.65 -11.69
N PRO A 301 -9.10 13.67 -12.98
CA PRO A 301 -7.91 13.00 -13.44
C PRO A 301 -6.68 13.77 -12.93
N ASP A 302 -5.77 13.09 -12.22
CA ASP A 302 -4.46 13.66 -11.86
C ASP A 302 -3.62 14.06 -13.07
N PHE A 303 -3.85 13.35 -14.16
CA PHE A 303 -3.27 13.62 -15.45
C PHE A 303 -4.38 13.51 -16.48
N PRO A 304 -4.68 14.56 -17.25
CA PRO A 304 -5.57 14.44 -18.39
C PRO A 304 -4.93 13.45 -19.36
N ILE A 305 -5.63 12.36 -19.59
CA ILE A 305 -5.22 11.35 -20.56
C ILE A 305 -6.05 11.60 -21.80
N LEU A 306 -5.36 11.84 -22.90
CA LEU A 306 -5.87 11.63 -24.24
C LEU A 306 -6.15 10.13 -24.32
N GLU A 307 -7.43 9.77 -24.31
CA GLU A 307 -7.82 8.37 -24.38
C GLU A 307 -7.52 7.84 -25.78
N GLU A 308 -6.88 6.68 -25.84
CA GLU A 308 -6.68 5.94 -27.08
C GLU A 308 -8.06 5.63 -27.68
N GLY A 309 -8.29 6.06 -28.92
CA GLY A 309 -9.60 5.95 -29.58
C GLY A 309 -10.51 7.16 -29.45
N ASP A 310 -10.06 8.28 -28.85
CA ASP A 310 -10.68 9.57 -29.12
C ASP A 310 -10.40 9.94 -30.59
N CYS A 311 -11.43 10.36 -31.33
CA CYS A 311 -11.37 10.50 -32.79
C CYS A 311 -10.33 11.52 -33.26
N PHE A 312 -9.85 12.37 -32.36
CA PHE A 312 -8.78 13.35 -32.60
C PHE A 312 -7.37 12.75 -32.53
N PHE A 313 -7.21 11.55 -31.99
CA PHE A 313 -5.92 10.92 -31.71
C PHE A 313 -5.81 9.48 -32.20
N GLU A 314 -6.68 9.04 -33.12
CA GLU A 314 -6.66 7.68 -33.69
C GLU A 314 -5.31 7.31 -34.34
N ASP A 315 -4.56 8.31 -34.81
CA ASP A 315 -3.24 8.14 -35.42
C ASP A 315 -2.08 8.03 -34.41
N TYR A 316 -2.33 8.28 -33.12
CA TYR A 316 -1.30 8.27 -32.08
C TYR A 316 -1.33 6.95 -31.33
N ASN A 317 -0.17 6.31 -31.21
CA ASN A 317 -0.03 5.20 -30.28
C ASN A 317 0.03 5.72 -28.82
N ARG A 318 -0.12 4.79 -27.87
CA ARG A 318 -0.14 5.10 -26.43
C ARG A 318 1.05 5.94 -25.96
N GLN A 319 2.26 5.66 -26.45
CA GLN A 319 3.47 6.40 -26.06
C GLN A 319 3.44 7.82 -26.62
N GLU A 320 3.02 7.99 -27.88
CA GLU A 320 2.93 9.30 -28.53
C GLU A 320 1.87 10.19 -27.88
N LEU A 321 0.76 9.59 -27.43
CA LEU A 321 -0.26 10.27 -26.62
C LEU A 321 0.31 10.78 -25.30
N GLU A 322 1.01 9.91 -24.56
CA GLU A 322 1.64 10.28 -23.29
C GLU A 322 2.68 11.40 -23.48
N ASP A 323 3.48 11.34 -24.55
CA ASP A 323 4.45 12.38 -24.88
C ASP A 323 3.77 13.71 -25.25
N LEU A 324 2.66 13.65 -26.00
CA LEU A 324 1.86 14.82 -26.35
C LEU A 324 1.25 15.48 -25.11
N GLU A 325 0.65 14.69 -24.22
CA GLU A 325 0.09 15.16 -22.95
C GLU A 325 1.15 15.87 -22.11
N ARG A 326 2.34 15.25 -21.95
CA ARG A 326 3.47 15.85 -21.22
C ARG A 326 3.88 17.19 -21.82
N ARG A 327 3.97 17.29 -23.15
CA ARG A 327 4.29 18.55 -23.84
C ARG A 327 3.23 19.63 -23.61
N MET A 328 1.95 19.27 -23.68
CA MET A 328 0.84 20.21 -23.42
C MET A 328 0.90 20.75 -21.99
N TRP A 329 1.19 19.90 -21.01
CA TRP A 329 1.35 20.31 -19.62
C TRP A 329 2.53 21.23 -19.37
N ARG A 330 3.70 20.93 -19.95
CA ARG A 330 4.88 21.82 -19.84
C ARG A 330 4.61 23.22 -20.38
N ARG A 331 3.67 23.35 -21.31
CA ARG A 331 3.22 24.62 -21.89
C ARG A 331 2.07 25.27 -21.11
N GLY A 332 1.64 24.69 -19.99
CA GLY A 332 0.53 25.19 -19.18
C GLY A 332 -0.84 25.05 -19.85
N CYS A 333 -0.99 24.20 -20.87
CA CYS A 333 -2.26 24.00 -21.58
C CYS A 333 -3.16 23.02 -20.81
N PRO A 334 -4.34 23.45 -20.29
CA PRO A 334 -5.27 22.54 -19.64
C PRO A 334 -5.95 21.67 -20.71
N ILE A 335 -5.70 20.36 -20.68
CA ILE A 335 -6.26 19.39 -21.66
C ILE A 335 -7.79 19.23 -21.52
N ALA A 336 -8.41 19.75 -20.45
CA ALA A 336 -9.87 19.83 -20.31
C ALA A 336 -10.57 20.55 -21.49
N PHE A 337 -9.81 21.26 -22.34
CA PHE A 337 -10.29 21.94 -23.55
C PHE A 337 -9.93 21.24 -24.88
N ALA A 338 -9.14 20.17 -24.86
CA ALA A 338 -8.61 19.57 -26.10
C ALA A 338 -9.65 18.77 -26.90
N GLY A 339 -10.60 18.12 -26.21
CA GLY A 339 -11.66 17.29 -26.82
C GLY A 339 -12.93 18.05 -27.22
N SER A 340 -13.00 19.38 -27.04
CA SER A 340 -14.14 20.19 -27.48
C SER A 340 -13.83 20.86 -28.83
N PRO A 341 -14.57 20.56 -29.91
CA PRO A 341 -14.29 21.10 -31.25
C PRO A 341 -14.40 22.64 -31.34
N ALA A 342 -14.94 23.30 -30.31
CA ALA A 342 -15.12 24.75 -30.27
C ALA A 342 -13.91 25.54 -29.76
N ASN A 343 -12.89 24.90 -29.15
CA ASN A 343 -11.78 25.63 -28.49
C ASN A 343 -10.37 25.08 -28.79
N THR A 344 -10.22 24.03 -29.59
CA THR A 344 -8.90 23.53 -29.99
C THR A 344 -8.35 24.35 -31.15
N ASP A 345 -7.52 25.35 -30.85
CA ASP A 345 -6.67 25.95 -31.87
C ASP A 345 -5.70 24.88 -32.39
N ARG A 346 -5.99 24.36 -33.59
CA ARG A 346 -5.18 23.35 -34.30
C ARG A 346 -3.73 23.81 -34.53
N SER A 347 -3.42 25.10 -34.38
CA SER A 347 -2.06 25.62 -34.46
C SER A 347 -1.16 25.15 -33.31
N LEU A 348 -1.73 24.85 -32.14
CA LEU A 348 -0.98 24.37 -30.96
C LEU A 348 -0.55 22.89 -31.05
N ILE A 349 -1.16 22.13 -31.96
CA ILE A 349 -0.91 20.70 -32.22
C ILE A 349 0.11 20.52 -33.36
N ARG A 350 0.52 21.58 -34.06
CA ARG A 350 1.51 21.46 -35.13
C ARG A 350 2.92 21.27 -34.58
N PHE A 351 3.54 20.16 -34.97
CA PHE A 351 4.96 19.90 -34.74
C PHE A 351 5.82 20.84 -35.60
N PRO A 352 6.95 21.35 -35.09
CA PRO A 352 7.99 21.86 -35.98
C PRO A 352 8.52 20.69 -36.80
N SER A 353 8.53 20.86 -38.13
CA SER A 353 9.10 19.95 -39.12
C SER A 353 10.58 19.69 -38.91
#